data_AF-A0A2S1JQJ9-F1
#
_entry.id   AF-A0A2S1JQJ9-F1
#
_cell.length_a   1.000
_cell.length_b   1.000
_cell.length_c   1.000
_cell.angle_alpha   90.00
_cell.angle_beta   90.00
_cell.angle_gamma   90.00
#
_symmetry.space_group_name_H-M   'P 1'
#
loop_
_entity.id
_entity.type
_entity.pdbx_description
1 polymer ?
#
loop_
_entity_poly.entity_id
_entity_poly.type
_entity_poly.pdbx_seq_one_letter_code
_entity_poly.pdbx_strand_id
1 'polypeptide(L)'
;MKSFVENIDKSVTAFLSGGSYSDLHTQFRGSANELNLFLNEFLKIFLAALIVLALLLYFTQKSAKLAAAVLCAVPLSFAGGMLSLHVLNLFTPQSLDVITMIGFVILMGLVVNNTILFVN
;
A
#
# COMPACT_ATOMS: atom_id res chain seq x y z
N MET A 1 13.68 -12.83 2.04
CA MET A 1 13.10 -13.39 3.29
C MET A 1 11.81 -14.22 3.08
N LYS A 2 11.01 -14.00 2.01
CA LYS A 2 9.97 -14.98 1.57
C LYS A 2 10.52 -16.40 1.36
N SER A 3 11.76 -16.50 0.88
CA SER A 3 12.49 -17.76 0.66
C SER A 3 12.81 -18.57 1.95
N PHE A 4 12.87 -17.97 3.13
CA PHE A 4 13.24 -18.70 4.35
C PHE A 4 12.04 -19.47 4.94
N VAL A 5 10.86 -18.83 4.96
CA VAL A 5 9.61 -19.45 5.41
C VAL A 5 9.19 -20.57 4.47
N GLU A 6 9.30 -20.35 3.15
CA GLU A 6 8.99 -21.37 2.12
C GLU A 6 9.94 -22.59 2.19
N ASN A 7 11.21 -22.36 2.57
CA ASN A 7 12.18 -23.45 2.76
C ASN A 7 11.96 -24.23 4.06
N ILE A 8 11.48 -23.59 5.13
CA ILE A 8 11.12 -24.29 6.37
C ILE A 8 9.84 -25.11 6.16
N ASP A 9 8.86 -24.59 5.42
CA ASP A 9 7.60 -25.30 5.15
C ASP A 9 7.86 -26.60 4.36
N LYS A 10 8.74 -26.55 3.35
CA LYS A 10 9.21 -27.75 2.62
C LYS A 10 9.96 -28.73 3.51
N SER A 11 10.80 -28.24 4.42
CA SER A 11 11.63 -29.09 5.29
C SER A 11 10.82 -29.74 6.42
N VAL A 12 9.82 -29.05 6.96
CA VAL A 12 8.93 -29.54 8.01
C VAL A 12 7.89 -30.51 7.45
N THR A 13 7.34 -30.27 6.25
CA THR A 13 6.40 -31.19 5.59
C THR A 13 7.06 -32.51 5.17
N ALA A 14 8.35 -32.47 4.78
CA ALA A 14 9.14 -33.67 4.51
C ALA A 14 9.47 -34.47 5.78
N PHE A 15 9.59 -33.80 6.94
CA PHE A 15 9.83 -34.47 8.22
C PHE A 15 8.53 -35.05 8.83
N LEU A 16 7.40 -34.38 8.65
CA LEU A 16 6.09 -34.82 9.15
C LEU A 16 5.45 -35.96 8.32
N SER A 17 5.92 -36.20 7.10
CA SER A 17 5.47 -37.33 6.27
C SER A 17 6.16 -38.67 6.62
N GLY A 18 7.21 -38.65 7.44
CA GLY A 18 7.94 -39.85 7.88
C GLY A 18 7.46 -40.49 9.19
N GLY A 19 6.57 -39.82 9.94
CA GLY A 19 6.09 -40.30 11.24
C GLY A 19 4.61 -40.02 11.42
N SER A 20 3.85 -41.06 11.74
CA SER A 20 2.40 -41.11 11.91
C SER A 20 1.83 -40.02 12.84
N TYR A 21 1.58 -38.84 12.29
CA TYR A 21 0.92 -37.71 12.97
C TYR A 21 -0.02 -37.00 11.98
N SER A 22 -1.04 -37.72 11.51
CA SER A 22 -2.01 -37.25 10.50
C SER A 22 -3.05 -36.24 11.02
N ASP A 23 -3.03 -35.91 12.32
CA ASP A 23 -4.08 -35.11 13.00
C ASP A 23 -3.58 -33.77 13.58
N LEU A 24 -2.34 -33.38 13.30
CA LEU A 24 -1.77 -32.12 13.80
C LEU A 24 -1.95 -30.99 12.78
N HIS A 25 -3.04 -30.24 12.91
CA HIS A 25 -3.24 -28.96 12.22
C HIS A 25 -2.28 -27.90 12.79
N THR A 26 -1.13 -27.71 12.14
CA THR A 26 -0.21 -26.62 12.46
C THR A 26 -0.59 -25.37 11.66
N GLN A 27 -1.10 -24.34 12.34
CA GLN A 27 -1.25 -23.01 11.76
C GLN A 27 0.01 -22.20 12.05
N PHE A 28 0.87 -22.02 11.04
CA PHE A 28 2.01 -21.11 11.12
C PHE A 28 1.51 -19.66 11.16
N ARG A 29 1.24 -19.14 12.35
CA ARG A 29 0.93 -17.72 12.59
C ARG A 29 2.21 -16.89 12.50
N GLY A 30 2.56 -16.46 11.29
CA GLY A 30 3.59 -15.44 11.09
C GLY A 30 2.98 -14.03 11.19
N SER A 31 3.41 -13.21 12.15
CA SER A 31 3.01 -11.79 12.25
C SER A 31 3.31 -11.00 10.96
N ALA A 32 4.39 -11.37 10.25
CA ALA A 32 4.73 -10.78 8.95
C ALA A 32 3.75 -11.15 7.82
N ASN A 33 3.05 -12.29 7.93
CA ASN A 33 2.04 -12.71 6.96
C ASN A 33 0.75 -11.89 7.14
N GLU A 34 0.33 -11.70 8.40
CA GLU A 34 -0.81 -10.83 8.75
C GLU A 34 -0.59 -9.38 8.30
N LEU A 35 0.62 -8.85 8.47
CA LEU A 35 0.97 -7.51 7.97
C LEU A 35 0.89 -7.43 6.43
N ASN A 36 1.42 -8.42 5.71
CA ASN A 36 1.33 -8.44 4.25
C ASN A 36 -0.11 -8.57 3.76
N LEU A 37 -0.93 -9.39 4.43
CA LEU A 37 -2.37 -9.49 4.19
C LEU A 37 -3.05 -8.14 4.39
N PHE A 38 -2.80 -7.49 5.54
CA PHE A 38 -3.34 -6.17 5.85
C PHE A 38 -2.92 -5.11 4.82
N LEU A 39 -1.64 -5.05 4.45
CA LEU A 39 -1.15 -4.11 3.44
C LEU A 39 -1.79 -4.35 2.07
N ASN A 40 -1.97 -5.61 1.68
CA ASN A 40 -2.64 -5.95 0.43
C ASN A 40 -4.13 -5.57 0.45
N GLU A 41 -4.82 -5.81 1.58
CA GLU A 41 -6.20 -5.38 1.82
C GLU A 41 -6.31 -3.85 1.70
N PHE A 42 -5.40 -3.12 2.37
CA PHE A 42 -5.37 -1.67 2.34
C PHE A 42 -5.13 -1.13 0.94
N LEU A 43 -4.15 -1.68 0.20
CA LEU A 43 -3.85 -1.22 -1.16
C LEU A 43 -5.07 -1.35 -2.08
N LYS A 44 -5.89 -2.40 -1.91
CA LYS A 44 -7.16 -2.54 -2.65
C LYS A 44 -8.15 -1.44 -2.28
N ILE A 45 -8.33 -1.17 -0.99
CA ILE A 45 -9.22 -0.10 -0.50
C ILE A 45 -8.74 1.27 -0.99
N PHE A 46 -7.42 1.50 -0.96
CA PHE A 46 -6.79 2.72 -1.45
C PHE A 46 -7.04 2.92 -2.95
N LEU A 47 -6.87 1.88 -3.77
CA LEU A 47 -7.18 1.94 -5.20
C LEU A 47 -8.66 2.22 -5.45
N ALA A 48 -9.55 1.56 -4.72
CA ALA A 48 -10.99 1.80 -4.81
C ALA A 48 -11.34 3.25 -4.44
N ALA A 49 -10.75 3.79 -3.38
CA ALA A 49 -10.93 5.18 -2.97
C ALA A 49 -10.42 6.16 -4.04
N LEU A 50 -9.29 5.86 -4.68
CA LEU A 50 -8.75 6.68 -5.78
C LEU A 50 -9.68 6.69 -7.00
N ILE A 51 -10.31 5.57 -7.32
CA ILE A 51 -11.33 5.49 -8.38
C ILE A 51 -12.56 6.34 -8.02
N VAL A 52 -13.08 6.21 -6.80
CA VAL A 52 -14.21 7.02 -6.33
C VAL A 52 -13.86 8.51 -6.35
N LEU A 53 -12.67 8.89 -5.87
CA LEU A 53 -12.17 10.25 -5.91
C LEU A 53 -12.09 10.77 -7.35
N ALA A 54 -11.56 9.98 -8.29
CA ALA A 54 -11.47 10.34 -9.69
C ALA A 54 -12.86 10.57 -10.32
N LEU A 55 -13.84 9.72 -10.00
CA LEU A 55 -15.24 9.90 -10.41
C LEU A 55 -15.81 11.20 -9.84
N LEU A 56 -15.63 11.47 -8.55
CA LEU A 56 -16.12 12.70 -7.91
C LEU A 56 -15.50 13.96 -8.52
N LEU A 57 -14.19 13.92 -8.83
CA LEU A 57 -13.50 15.02 -9.51
C LEU A 57 -14.03 15.24 -10.93
N TYR A 58 -14.26 14.17 -11.67
CA TYR A 58 -14.83 14.23 -13.01
C TYR A 58 -16.21 14.92 -13.00
N PHE A 59 -17.07 14.56 -12.04
CA PHE A 59 -18.39 15.20 -11.89
C PHE A 59 -18.31 16.66 -11.37
N THR A 60 -17.36 16.97 -10.47
CA THR A 60 -17.23 18.29 -9.83
C THR A 60 -16.63 19.35 -10.75
N GLN A 61 -15.59 19.01 -11.52
CA GLN A 61 -14.79 20.01 -12.22
C GLN A 61 -15.48 20.61 -13.46
N LYS A 62 -16.62 20.06 -13.90
CA LYS A 62 -17.41 20.49 -15.08
C LYS A 62 -16.63 20.63 -16.40
N SER A 63 -15.35 20.24 -16.42
CA SER A 63 -14.43 20.33 -17.54
C SER A 63 -13.37 19.23 -17.43
N ALA A 64 -13.27 18.40 -18.47
CA ALA A 64 -12.35 17.27 -18.50
C ALA A 64 -10.87 17.69 -18.40
N LYS A 65 -10.53 18.89 -18.87
CA LYS A 65 -9.15 19.42 -18.80
C LYS A 65 -8.72 19.69 -17.36
N LEU A 66 -9.64 20.21 -16.55
CA LEU A 66 -9.38 20.52 -15.14
C LEU A 66 -9.27 19.24 -14.31
N ALA A 67 -10.15 18.27 -14.55
CA ALA A 67 -10.06 16.95 -13.93
C ALA A 67 -8.74 16.22 -14.28
N ALA A 68 -8.29 16.32 -15.53
CA ALA A 68 -7.00 15.74 -15.95
C ALA A 68 -5.80 16.40 -15.24
N ALA A 69 -5.81 17.72 -15.05
CA ALA A 69 -4.76 18.43 -14.31
C ALA A 69 -4.66 17.95 -12.85
N VAL A 70 -5.80 17.76 -12.19
CA VAL A 70 -5.86 17.23 -10.82
C VAL A 70 -5.37 15.77 -10.77
N LEU A 71 -5.74 14.94 -11.74
CA LEU A 71 -5.28 13.56 -11.83
C LEU A 71 -3.76 13.45 -12.05
N CYS A 72 -3.14 14.39 -12.76
CA CYS A 72 -1.68 14.46 -12.91
C CYS A 72 -0.96 14.82 -11.60
N ALA A 73 -1.62 15.53 -10.68
CA ALA A 73 -1.04 15.88 -9.38
C ALA A 73 -0.96 14.67 -8.42
N VAL A 74 -1.79 13.64 -8.62
CA VAL A 74 -1.80 12.43 -7.79
C VAL A 74 -0.49 11.61 -7.88
N PRO A 75 0.00 11.19 -9.07
CA PRO A 75 1.29 10.51 -9.16
C PRO A 75 2.46 11.40 -8.77
N LEU A 76 2.34 12.72 -8.99
CA LEU A 76 3.35 13.70 -8.56
C LEU A 76 3.45 13.77 -7.01
N SER A 77 2.31 13.74 -6.32
CA SER A 77 2.22 13.63 -4.86
C SER A 77 2.93 12.37 -4.34
N PHE A 78 2.71 11.23 -5.01
CA PHE A 78 3.41 9.98 -4.68
C PHE A 78 4.92 10.07 -4.88
N ALA A 79 5.37 10.65 -6.00
CA ALA A 79 6.78 10.84 -6.29
C ALA A 79 7.46 11.72 -5.23
N GLY A 80 6.83 12.83 -4.84
CA GLY A 80 7.31 13.69 -3.74
C GLY A 80 7.35 12.96 -2.39
N GLY A 81 6.31 12.18 -2.07
CA GLY A 81 6.28 11.35 -0.87
C GLY A 81 7.38 10.28 -0.85
N MET A 82 7.61 9.59 -1.96
CA MET A 82 8.68 8.59 -2.08
C MET A 82 10.07 9.22 -1.99
N LEU A 83 10.28 10.40 -2.58
CA LEU A 83 11.52 11.15 -2.44
C LEU A 83 11.78 11.52 -0.97
N SER A 84 10.76 12.01 -0.27
CA SER A 84 10.85 12.33 1.16
C SER A 84 11.19 11.09 2.00
N LEU A 85 10.50 9.97 1.76
CA LEU A 85 10.79 8.71 2.43
C LEU A 85 12.22 8.24 2.13
N HIS A 86 12.67 8.38 0.88
CA HIS A 86 14.03 8.03 0.48
C HIS A 86 15.05 8.86 1.24
N VAL A 87 14.85 10.19 1.36
CA VAL A 87 15.71 11.07 2.15
C VAL A 87 15.74 10.66 3.62
N LEU A 88 14.58 10.33 4.20
CA LEU A 88 14.52 9.81 5.58
C LEU A 88 15.30 8.51 5.75
N ASN A 89 15.24 7.63 4.74
CA ASN A 89 15.93 6.35 4.72
C ASN A 89 17.48 6.50 4.76
N LEU A 90 18.04 7.67 4.43
CA LEU A 90 19.49 7.94 4.64
C LEU A 90 19.84 8.10 6.12
N PHE A 91 18.92 8.60 6.96
CA PHE A 91 19.16 8.85 8.37
C PHE A 91 18.65 7.72 9.27
N THR A 92 17.54 7.09 8.91
CA THR A 92 16.97 5.97 9.64
C THR A 92 16.24 5.06 8.66
N PRO A 93 16.57 3.76 8.62
CA PRO A 93 15.94 2.85 7.67
C PRO A 93 14.46 2.68 8.01
N GLN A 94 13.59 3.30 7.22
CA GLN A 94 12.15 3.23 7.41
C GLN A 94 11.49 2.67 6.15
N SER A 95 10.85 1.52 6.32
CA SER A 95 10.08 0.85 5.28
C SER A 95 8.72 1.54 5.06
N LEU A 96 8.09 1.22 3.94
CA LEU A 96 6.71 1.62 3.68
C LEU A 96 5.76 0.81 4.60
N ASP A 97 5.37 1.45 5.70
CA ASP A 97 4.43 0.93 6.70
C ASP A 97 3.06 1.64 6.60
N VAL A 98 2.06 1.12 7.30
CA VAL A 98 0.68 1.62 7.34
C VAL A 98 0.62 3.10 7.73
N ILE A 99 1.39 3.52 8.73
CA ILE A 99 1.45 4.91 9.20
C ILE A 99 1.93 5.83 8.07
N THR A 100 3.01 5.45 7.40
CA THR A 100 3.53 6.18 6.23
C THR A 100 2.49 6.26 5.12
N MET A 101 1.74 5.20 4.88
CA MET A 101 0.69 5.20 3.87
C MET A 101 -0.48 6.13 4.23
N ILE A 102 -0.87 6.22 5.50
CA ILE A 102 -1.84 7.22 5.99
C ILE A 102 -1.30 8.64 5.72
N GLY A 103 0.00 8.87 5.96
CA GLY A 103 0.66 10.12 5.61
C GLY A 103 0.55 10.45 4.11
N PHE A 104 0.72 9.45 3.24
CA PHE A 104 0.56 9.62 1.79
C PHE A 104 -0.89 9.95 1.40
N VAL A 105 -1.89 9.34 2.04
CA VAL A 105 -3.32 9.66 1.82
C VAL A 105 -3.61 11.11 2.18
N ILE A 106 -3.09 11.59 3.31
CA ILE A 106 -3.25 12.99 3.75
C ILE A 106 -2.57 13.94 2.76
N LEU A 107 -1.32 13.64 2.37
CA LEU A 107 -0.56 14.45 1.42
C LEU A 107 -1.27 14.56 0.07
N MET A 108 -1.81 13.44 -0.43
CA MET A 108 -2.63 13.40 -1.64
C MET A 108 -3.86 14.31 -1.52
N GLY A 109 -4.59 14.25 -0.39
CA GLY A 109 -5.77 15.10 -0.15
C GLY A 109 -5.43 16.60 -0.12
N LEU A 110 -4.31 16.97 0.51
CA LEU A 110 -3.82 18.35 0.53
C LEU A 110 -3.45 18.85 -0.87
N VAL A 111 -2.70 18.05 -1.64
CA VAL A 111 -2.29 18.41 -3.01
C VAL A 111 -3.51 18.55 -3.92
N VAL A 112 -4.49 17.65 -3.83
CA VAL A 112 -5.72 17.71 -4.62
C VAL A 112 -6.53 18.95 -4.26
N ASN A 113 -6.72 19.25 -2.98
CA ASN A 113 -7.44 20.45 -2.54
C ASN A 113 -6.76 21.73 -3.04
N ASN A 114 -5.44 21.84 -2.88
CA ASN A 114 -4.69 22.99 -3.37
C ASN A 114 -4.78 23.15 -4.90
N THR A 115 -4.76 22.03 -5.64
CA THR A 115 -4.89 22.04 -7.10
C THR A 115 -6.28 22.52 -7.55
N ILE A 116 -7.35 22.10 -6.85
CA ILE A 116 -8.72 22.57 -7.12
C ILE A 116 -8.81 24.08 -6.94
N LEU A 117 -8.18 24.63 -5.90
CA LEU A 117 -8.23 26.06 -5.59
C LEU A 117 -7.45 26.91 -6.60
N PHE A 118 -6.29 26.45 -7.08
CA PHE A 118 -5.54 27.20 -8.11
C PHE A 118 -6.24 27.19 -9.47
N VAL A 119 -7.04 26.17 -9.74
CA VAL A 119 -7.73 25.96 -11.02
C VAL A 119 -9.03 26.78 -11.13
N ASN A 120 -9.63 27.19 -10.02
CA ASN A 120 -10.90 27.92 -9.98
C ASN A 120 -10.71 29.39 -9.57
#